data_AF-A1ZKX8-F1
#
_entry.id   AF-A1ZKX8-F1
#
_cell.length_a   1.000
_cell.length_b   1.000
_cell.length_c   1.000
_cell.angle_alpha   90.00
_cell.angle_beta   90.00
_cell.angle_gamma   90.00
#
_symmetry.space_group_name_H-M   'P 1'
#
loop_
_entity.id
_entity.type
_entity.pdbx_description
1 polymer ?
#
loop_
_entity_poly.entity_id
_entity_poly.type
_entity_poly.pdbx_seq_one_letter_code
_entity_poly.pdbx_strand_id
1 'polypeptide(L)'
;MKPEFLKKIDNYLLVNYPVIWQSRILWVGTYSLALFALFYFFGDRFDYEPYENGEFSYYYHERQDRVMFGILPLFLSILTLFYWLYTQYQQKIDYSKLSLGGFTATTLLNFACVVLLFLPAIGLAYSTLDFPRNLENTWLGIQTVVTLATAASILPFILRQYTIIETVLVIFFGFVYCLGVALVFAGILEVKGDSVMVTIFVINYLVFLGYVLVKFANREITQNLKRLALLCVLALPLVVPAFTYYAGYYNYRIERAYEYALGFKGDPFTLKWMVLHVVTVLTTYSLLAYFMYRSMVFPVKRK
;
A
#
# COMPACT_ATOMS: atom_id res chain seq x y z
N MET A 1 -21.65 -19.55 14.87
CA MET A 1 -22.91 -18.76 14.91
C MET A 1 -22.59 -17.33 15.33
N LYS A 2 -23.06 -16.30 14.60
CA LYS A 2 -22.79 -14.89 14.95
C LYS A 2 -23.79 -14.41 16.03
N PRO A 3 -23.33 -13.82 17.15
CA PRO A 3 -24.19 -13.26 18.21
C PRO A 3 -25.27 -12.30 17.67
N GLU A 4 -26.46 -12.27 18.27
CA GLU A 4 -27.57 -11.42 17.82
C GLU A 4 -27.27 -9.92 17.84
N PHE A 5 -26.53 -9.45 18.86
CA PHE A 5 -26.15 -8.04 18.92
C PHE A 5 -25.28 -7.64 17.72
N LEU A 6 -24.36 -8.51 17.30
CA LEU A 6 -23.52 -8.28 16.12
C LEU A 6 -24.33 -8.34 14.82
N LYS A 7 -25.39 -9.15 14.75
CA LYS A 7 -26.32 -9.14 13.61
C LYS A 7 -27.08 -7.82 13.51
N LYS A 8 -27.53 -7.27 14.64
CA LYS A 8 -28.22 -5.96 14.69
C LYS A 8 -27.30 -4.82 14.27
N ILE A 9 -26.05 -4.80 14.77
CA ILE A 9 -25.04 -3.81 14.38
C ILE A 9 -24.69 -3.94 12.90
N ASP A 10 -24.48 -5.16 12.39
CA ASP A 10 -24.22 -5.41 10.97
C ASP A 10 -25.35 -4.87 10.08
N ASN A 11 -26.61 -5.16 10.42
CA ASN A 11 -27.76 -4.68 9.67
C ASN A 11 -27.87 -3.15 9.74
N TYR A 12 -27.66 -2.55 10.92
CA TYR A 12 -27.69 -1.11 11.09
C TYR A 12 -26.62 -0.41 10.24
N LEU A 13 -25.40 -0.93 10.24
CA LEU A 13 -24.30 -0.39 9.44
C LEU A 13 -24.52 -0.63 7.95
N LEU A 14 -25.04 -1.78 7.55
CA LEU A 14 -25.32 -2.05 6.14
C LEU A 14 -26.39 -1.11 5.56
N VAL A 15 -27.38 -0.71 6.39
CA VAL A 15 -28.45 0.21 5.99
C VAL A 15 -28.01 1.67 6.02
N ASN A 16 -27.34 2.12 7.09
CA ASN A 16 -27.06 3.54 7.31
C ASN A 16 -25.64 3.98 6.93
N TYR A 17 -24.67 3.06 7.01
CA TYR A 17 -23.24 3.34 6.79
C TYR A 17 -22.58 2.24 5.94
N PRO A 18 -23.07 2.00 4.70
CA PRO A 18 -22.64 0.85 3.90
C PRO A 18 -21.13 0.83 3.69
N VAL A 19 -20.48 1.98 3.48
CA VAL A 19 -19.03 2.07 3.27
C VAL A 19 -18.22 1.58 4.50
N ILE A 20 -18.70 1.87 5.71
CA ILE A 20 -18.06 1.42 6.96
C ILE A 20 -18.23 -0.10 7.13
N TRP A 21 -19.41 -0.61 6.81
CA TRP A 21 -19.66 -2.06 6.85
C TRP A 21 -18.82 -2.81 5.81
N GLN A 22 -18.71 -2.25 4.60
CA GLN A 22 -17.99 -2.81 3.46
C GLN A 22 -16.49 -2.89 3.72
N SER A 23 -15.86 -1.81 4.16
CA SER A 23 -14.43 -1.78 4.51
C SER A 23 -14.04 -2.76 5.62
N ARG A 24 -15.01 -3.27 6.40
CA ARG A 24 -14.82 -4.11 7.60
C ARG A 24 -13.97 -3.43 8.68
N ILE A 25 -13.89 -2.10 8.66
CA ILE A 25 -13.00 -1.33 9.55
C ILE A 25 -13.27 -1.57 11.03
N LEU A 26 -14.51 -1.82 11.44
CA LEU A 26 -14.81 -2.13 12.85
C LEU A 26 -14.20 -3.47 13.28
N TRP A 27 -14.29 -4.49 12.44
CA TRP A 27 -13.70 -5.80 12.74
C TRP A 27 -12.16 -5.72 12.70
N VAL A 28 -11.61 -5.12 11.65
CA VAL A 28 -10.17 -4.91 11.51
C VAL A 28 -9.63 -4.08 12.68
N GLY A 29 -10.27 -2.95 13.00
CA GLY A 29 -9.86 -2.04 14.06
C GLY A 29 -9.93 -2.67 15.44
N THR A 30 -11.05 -3.33 15.79
CA THR A 30 -11.17 -4.01 17.09
C THR A 30 -10.13 -5.11 17.27
N TYR A 31 -9.90 -5.95 16.25
CA TYR A 31 -8.89 -6.99 16.28
C TYR A 31 -7.47 -6.42 16.41
N SER A 32 -7.13 -5.47 15.55
CA SER A 32 -5.80 -4.85 15.53
C SER A 32 -5.48 -4.07 16.79
N LEU A 33 -6.43 -3.32 17.34
CA LEU A 33 -6.24 -2.57 18.60
C LEU A 33 -6.11 -3.49 19.80
N ALA A 34 -6.91 -4.57 19.86
CA ALA A 34 -6.82 -5.55 20.94
C ALA A 34 -5.46 -6.27 20.92
N LEU A 35 -5.00 -6.71 19.75
CA LEU A 35 -3.69 -7.34 19.61
C LEU A 35 -2.54 -6.36 19.83
N PHE A 36 -2.66 -5.12 19.35
CA PHE A 36 -1.68 -4.08 19.64
C PHE A 36 -1.56 -3.87 21.15
N ALA A 37 -2.68 -3.69 21.87
CA ALA A 37 -2.65 -3.52 23.31
C ALA A 37 -2.03 -4.74 24.01
N LEU A 38 -2.41 -5.95 23.59
CA LEU A 38 -1.84 -7.18 24.15
C LEU A 38 -0.33 -7.24 23.95
N PHE A 39 0.16 -7.03 22.72
CA PHE A 39 1.58 -7.09 22.44
C PHE A 39 2.35 -5.93 23.07
N TYR A 40 1.79 -4.73 23.07
CA TYR A 40 2.43 -3.57 23.68
C TYR A 40 2.59 -3.71 25.20
N PHE A 41 1.58 -4.24 25.91
CA PHE A 41 1.61 -4.37 27.38
C PHE A 41 2.27 -5.66 27.88
N PHE A 42 2.26 -6.73 27.08
CA PHE A 42 2.78 -8.04 27.48
C PHE A 42 3.97 -8.50 26.65
N GLY A 43 4.45 -7.67 25.72
CA GLY A 43 5.55 -7.93 24.80
C GLY A 43 6.80 -8.44 25.47
N ASP A 44 7.29 -7.72 26.48
CA ASP A 44 8.51 -8.04 27.23
C ASP A 44 8.48 -9.44 27.85
N ARG A 45 7.28 -9.99 28.12
CA ARG A 45 7.15 -11.36 28.63
C ARG A 45 7.31 -12.43 27.55
N PHE A 46 7.11 -12.08 26.28
CA PHE A 46 7.40 -12.95 25.14
C PHE A 46 8.90 -13.00 24.82
N ASP A 47 9.66 -12.01 25.28
CA ASP A 47 11.12 -11.91 25.16
C ASP A 47 11.84 -12.30 26.47
N TYR A 48 11.21 -13.16 27.28
CA TYR A 48 11.82 -13.62 28.52
C TYR A 48 12.91 -14.65 28.21
N GLU A 49 14.14 -14.19 28.10
CA GLU A 49 15.32 -15.05 28.08
C GLU A 49 15.72 -15.40 29.53
N PRO A 50 15.62 -16.68 29.96
CA PRO A 50 16.19 -17.07 31.23
C PRO A 50 17.70 -16.89 31.12
N TYR A 51 18.27 -15.96 31.90
CA TYR A 51 19.71 -15.75 32.02
C TYR A 51 20.40 -17.02 32.59
N GLU A 52 20.58 -18.05 31.77
CA GLU A 52 21.44 -19.19 32.07
C GLU A 52 22.81 -18.95 31.44
N ASN A 53 23.73 -18.51 32.29
CA ASN A 53 25.17 -18.67 32.15
C ASN A 53 25.83 -18.05 30.91
N GLY A 54 25.94 -16.72 30.91
CA GLY A 54 27.20 -15.97 30.68
C GLY A 54 27.96 -16.06 29.34
N GLU A 55 27.67 -16.99 28.44
CA GLU A 55 28.46 -17.22 27.20
C GLU A 55 27.60 -17.47 25.95
N PHE A 56 26.39 -16.90 25.89
CA PHE A 56 25.60 -16.90 24.65
C PHE A 56 25.87 -15.64 23.84
N SER A 57 26.29 -15.80 22.57
CA SER A 57 26.75 -14.69 21.76
C SER A 57 25.61 -13.72 21.43
N TYR A 58 25.73 -12.51 21.96
CA TYR A 58 24.87 -11.35 21.75
C TYR A 58 24.37 -11.17 20.31
N TYR A 59 25.23 -11.39 19.31
CA TYR A 59 24.89 -11.24 17.88
C TYR A 59 23.95 -12.30 17.30
N TYR A 60 23.91 -13.52 17.87
CA TYR A 60 23.01 -14.58 17.37
C TYR A 60 21.57 -14.38 17.86
N HIS A 61 21.39 -13.90 19.09
CA HIS A 61 20.09 -13.55 19.67
C HIS A 61 19.48 -12.34 18.95
N GLU A 62 20.24 -11.27 18.74
CA GLU A 62 19.75 -10.06 18.03
C GLU A 62 19.16 -10.32 16.63
N ARG A 63 19.73 -11.29 15.89
CA ARG A 63 19.20 -11.66 14.56
C ARG A 63 17.93 -12.50 14.68
N GLN A 64 17.83 -13.34 15.70
CA GLN A 64 16.64 -14.14 15.97
C GLN A 64 15.48 -13.25 16.46
N ASP A 65 15.75 -12.28 17.32
CA ASP A 65 14.74 -11.34 17.84
C ASP A 65 14.15 -10.48 16.73
N ARG A 66 15.00 -9.95 15.84
CA ARG A 66 14.53 -9.22 14.67
C ARG A 66 13.63 -10.08 13.78
N VAL A 67 13.96 -11.36 13.60
CA VAL A 67 13.15 -12.27 12.78
C VAL A 67 11.83 -12.58 13.49
N MET A 68 11.87 -12.92 14.77
CA MET A 68 10.72 -13.36 15.55
C MET A 68 9.74 -12.23 15.86
N PHE A 69 10.26 -11.03 16.13
CA PHE A 69 9.48 -9.90 16.63
C PHE A 69 9.32 -8.74 15.64
N GLY A 70 10.12 -8.70 14.59
CA GLY A 70 9.98 -7.74 13.48
C GLY A 70 9.44 -8.38 12.21
N ILE A 71 10.19 -9.33 11.63
CA ILE A 71 9.90 -9.89 10.29
C ILE A 71 8.66 -10.79 10.30
N LEU A 72 8.54 -11.69 11.27
CA LEU A 72 7.42 -12.63 11.35
C LEU A 72 6.07 -11.88 11.56
N PRO A 73 5.95 -10.91 12.49
CA PRO A 73 4.71 -10.14 12.63
C PRO A 73 4.37 -9.31 11.40
N LEU A 74 5.37 -8.74 10.72
CA LEU A 74 5.17 -8.06 9.44
C LEU A 74 4.64 -9.02 8.37
N PHE A 75 5.21 -10.22 8.25
CA PHE A 75 4.74 -11.25 7.33
C PHE A 75 3.29 -11.68 7.62
N LEU A 76 2.96 -11.91 8.91
CA LEU A 76 1.59 -12.24 9.34
C LEU A 76 0.61 -11.10 9.03
N SER A 77 1.04 -9.85 9.17
CA SER A 77 0.23 -8.68 8.80
C SER A 77 -0.05 -8.65 7.28
N ILE A 78 0.94 -8.99 6.46
CA ILE A 78 0.78 -9.12 5.00
C ILE A 78 -0.18 -10.27 4.65
N LEU A 79 -0.11 -11.41 5.34
CA LEU A 79 -1.08 -12.50 5.15
C LEU A 79 -2.50 -12.05 5.52
N THR A 80 -2.63 -11.29 6.61
CA THR A 80 -3.93 -10.75 7.03
C THR A 80 -4.46 -9.72 6.03
N LEU A 81 -3.60 -8.94 5.38
CA LEU A 81 -3.95 -8.07 4.26
C LEU A 81 -4.52 -8.86 3.08
N PHE A 82 -3.89 -9.98 2.70
CA PHE A 82 -4.44 -10.85 1.65
C PHE A 82 -5.79 -11.44 2.02
N TYR A 83 -5.96 -11.87 3.28
CA TYR A 83 -7.25 -12.32 3.78
C TYR A 83 -8.30 -11.22 3.72
N TRP A 84 -7.98 -9.99 4.15
CA TRP A 84 -8.88 -8.85 4.06
C TRP A 84 -9.27 -8.57 2.59
N LEU A 85 -8.32 -8.56 1.66
CA LEU A 85 -8.59 -8.41 0.23
C LEU A 85 -9.50 -9.53 -0.31
N TYR A 86 -9.31 -10.77 0.14
CA TYR A 86 -10.20 -11.87 -0.19
C TYR A 86 -11.63 -11.62 0.32
N THR A 87 -11.81 -11.11 1.54
CA THR A 87 -13.15 -10.75 2.03
C THR A 87 -13.80 -9.63 1.21
N GLN A 88 -13.03 -8.63 0.77
CA GLN A 88 -13.49 -7.55 -0.10
C GLN A 88 -13.94 -8.09 -1.47
N TYR A 89 -13.21 -9.06 -2.02
CA TYR A 89 -13.56 -9.72 -3.27
C TYR A 89 -14.90 -10.48 -3.16
N GLN A 90 -15.12 -11.21 -2.06
CA GLN A 90 -16.35 -11.98 -1.84
C GLN A 90 -17.61 -11.12 -1.69
N GLN A 91 -17.51 -9.89 -1.19
CA GLN A 91 -18.67 -9.05 -0.87
C GLN A 91 -19.43 -8.49 -2.09
N LYS A 92 -18.83 -8.49 -3.30
CA LYS A 92 -19.49 -8.07 -4.56
C LYS A 92 -20.24 -6.70 -4.52
N ILE A 93 -19.82 -5.78 -3.66
CA ILE A 93 -20.25 -4.36 -3.54
C ILE A 93 -20.19 -3.56 -4.87
N ASP A 94 -21.32 -3.11 -5.39
CA ASP A 94 -21.31 -2.22 -6.56
C ASP A 94 -20.90 -0.79 -6.20
N TYR A 95 -19.79 -0.31 -6.79
CA TYR A 95 -19.25 1.04 -6.58
C TYR A 95 -19.68 2.03 -7.67
N SER A 96 -20.45 1.60 -8.68
CA SER A 96 -20.85 2.42 -9.84
C SER A 96 -21.67 3.67 -9.49
N LYS A 97 -22.35 3.61 -8.34
CA LYS A 97 -23.23 4.67 -7.83
C LYS A 97 -22.54 5.62 -6.86
N LEU A 98 -21.27 5.36 -6.49
CA LEU A 98 -20.53 6.27 -5.61
C LEU A 98 -20.19 7.57 -6.36
N SER A 99 -20.35 8.70 -5.68
CA SER A 99 -19.77 9.97 -6.11
C SER A 99 -18.26 9.94 -5.95
N LEU A 100 -17.55 10.89 -6.58
CA LEU A 100 -16.09 11.02 -6.39
C LEU A 100 -15.72 11.11 -4.90
N GLY A 101 -16.46 11.89 -4.11
CA GLY A 101 -16.25 12.00 -2.66
C GLY A 101 -16.48 10.67 -1.93
N GLY A 102 -17.51 9.91 -2.32
CA GLY A 102 -17.75 8.56 -1.78
C GLY A 102 -16.64 7.57 -2.14
N PHE A 103 -16.10 7.67 -3.35
CA PHE A 103 -14.97 6.86 -3.80
C PHE A 103 -13.70 7.18 -2.98
N THR A 104 -13.36 8.46 -2.83
CA THR A 104 -12.23 8.91 -2.00
C THR A 104 -12.39 8.49 -0.53
N ALA A 105 -13.57 8.65 0.05
CA ALA A 105 -13.84 8.21 1.42
C ALA A 105 -13.67 6.69 1.58
N THR A 106 -14.09 5.90 0.59
CA THR A 106 -13.90 4.45 0.59
C THR A 106 -12.41 4.09 0.48
N THR A 107 -11.65 4.77 -0.39
CA THR A 107 -10.19 4.59 -0.50
C THR A 107 -9.47 4.92 0.81
N LEU A 108 -9.85 6.02 1.48
CA LEU A 108 -9.30 6.40 2.78
C LEU A 108 -9.60 5.36 3.86
N LEU A 109 -10.84 4.85 3.92
CA LEU A 109 -11.23 3.78 4.85
C LEU A 109 -10.48 2.48 4.57
N ASN A 110 -10.30 2.11 3.31
CA ASN A 110 -9.48 0.96 2.92
C ASN A 110 -8.03 1.15 3.36
N PHE A 111 -7.44 2.32 3.13
CA PHE A 111 -6.10 2.62 3.60
C PHE A 111 -5.99 2.52 5.13
N ALA A 112 -6.95 3.08 5.87
CA ALA A 112 -7.01 2.96 7.32
C ALA A 112 -7.08 1.49 7.77
N CYS A 113 -7.89 0.65 7.11
CA CYS A 113 -7.91 -0.79 7.37
C CYS A 113 -6.53 -1.41 7.16
N VAL A 114 -5.86 -1.11 6.03
CA VAL A 114 -4.53 -1.68 5.76
C VAL A 114 -3.54 -1.25 6.85
N VAL A 115 -3.50 0.03 7.23
CA VAL A 115 -2.61 0.51 8.31
C VAL A 115 -2.91 -0.18 9.64
N LEU A 116 -4.20 -0.33 9.99
CA LEU A 116 -4.60 -1.02 11.21
C LEU A 116 -4.12 -2.48 11.22
N LEU A 117 -4.07 -3.17 10.08
CA LEU A 117 -3.56 -4.55 10.02
C LEU A 117 -2.09 -4.68 10.42
N PHE A 118 -1.30 -3.61 10.33
CA PHE A 118 0.11 -3.58 10.75
C PHE A 118 0.31 -3.12 12.20
N LEU A 119 -0.75 -2.62 12.86
CA LEU A 119 -0.68 -2.17 14.25
C LEU A 119 -0.12 -3.23 15.21
N PRO A 120 -0.55 -4.51 15.14
CA PRO A 120 0.00 -5.55 16.01
C PRO A 120 1.52 -5.73 15.87
N ALA A 121 2.06 -5.65 14.64
CA ALA A 121 3.49 -5.74 14.40
C ALA A 121 4.24 -4.55 15.00
N ILE A 122 3.67 -3.34 14.97
CA ILE A 122 4.22 -2.15 15.64
C ILE A 122 4.25 -2.36 17.15
N GLY A 123 3.15 -2.82 17.74
CA GLY A 123 3.04 -3.02 19.19
C GLY A 123 4.09 -4.01 19.69
N LEU A 124 4.23 -5.13 18.99
CA LEU A 124 5.18 -6.19 19.33
C LEU A 124 6.63 -5.71 19.17
N ALA A 125 6.97 -5.12 18.02
CA ALA A 125 8.32 -4.61 17.78
C ALA A 125 8.74 -3.53 18.78
N TYR A 126 7.82 -2.67 19.20
CA TYR A 126 8.13 -1.60 20.17
C TYR A 126 8.37 -2.13 21.58
N SER A 127 7.64 -3.17 21.98
CA SER A 127 7.78 -3.77 23.31
C SER A 127 8.98 -4.70 23.43
N THR A 128 9.35 -5.45 22.39
CA THR A 128 10.36 -6.52 22.52
C THR A 128 11.72 -6.18 21.90
N LEU A 129 11.82 -5.19 21.01
CA LEU A 129 13.11 -4.86 20.39
C LEU A 129 13.81 -3.76 21.19
N ASP A 130 14.57 -4.18 22.20
CA ASP A 130 15.37 -3.28 23.06
C ASP A 130 16.54 -2.62 22.31
N PHE A 131 16.95 -3.21 21.20
CA PHE A 131 18.07 -2.74 20.40
C PHE A 131 17.69 -1.61 19.43
N PRO A 132 18.29 -0.40 19.55
CA PRO A 132 17.92 0.74 18.71
C PRO A 132 18.04 0.47 17.21
N ARG A 133 19.06 -0.29 16.78
CA ARG A 133 19.29 -0.63 15.37
C ARG A 133 18.24 -1.62 14.83
N ASN A 134 17.77 -2.57 15.65
CA ASN A 134 16.74 -3.53 15.25
C ASN A 134 15.36 -2.85 15.19
N LEU A 135 15.10 -1.96 16.13
CA LEU A 135 13.92 -1.11 16.14
C LEU A 135 13.89 -0.19 14.90
N GLU A 136 14.99 0.50 14.59
CA GLU A 136 15.12 1.36 13.40
C GLU A 136 14.88 0.58 12.09
N ASN A 137 15.52 -0.59 11.94
CA ASN A 137 15.32 -1.44 10.77
C ASN A 137 13.88 -1.97 10.64
N THR A 138 13.23 -2.26 11.76
CA THR A 138 11.84 -2.75 11.78
C THR A 138 10.86 -1.63 11.44
N TRP A 139 11.11 -0.41 11.95
CA TRP A 139 10.39 0.80 11.56
C TRP A 139 10.52 1.09 10.07
N LEU A 140 11.71 0.98 9.50
CA LEU A 140 11.94 1.13 8.06
C LEU A 140 11.14 0.10 7.25
N GLY A 141 11.07 -1.14 7.73
CA GLY A 141 10.23 -2.19 7.14
C GLY A 141 8.74 -1.84 7.19
N ILE A 142 8.24 -1.43 8.35
CA ILE A 142 6.83 -1.01 8.55
C ILE A 142 6.51 0.18 7.63
N GLN A 143 7.38 1.19 7.57
CA GLN A 143 7.22 2.35 6.69
C GLN A 143 7.13 1.93 5.22
N THR A 144 8.08 1.11 4.75
CA THR A 144 8.10 0.63 3.36
C THR A 144 6.78 -0.05 3.02
N VAL A 145 6.30 -0.90 3.92
CA VAL A 145 5.04 -1.62 3.74
C VAL A 145 3.84 -0.69 3.78
N VAL A 146 3.81 0.33 4.65
CA VAL A 146 2.73 1.34 4.71
C VAL A 146 2.73 2.24 3.46
N THR A 147 3.90 2.60 2.94
CA THR A 147 4.01 3.34 1.67
C THR A 147 3.45 2.48 0.52
N LEU A 148 3.85 1.22 0.43
CA LEU A 148 3.32 0.29 -0.58
C LEU A 148 1.83 -0.04 -0.36
N ALA A 149 1.35 0.01 0.88
CA ALA A 149 -0.05 -0.18 1.24
C ALA A 149 -0.98 0.90 0.66
N THR A 150 -0.45 2.06 0.26
CA THR A 150 -1.23 3.05 -0.49
C THR A 150 -1.76 2.45 -1.80
N ALA A 151 -0.99 1.63 -2.51
CA ALA A 151 -1.48 0.86 -3.66
C ALA A 151 -2.46 -0.25 -3.26
N ALA A 152 -2.28 -0.87 -2.09
CA ALA A 152 -3.20 -1.90 -1.62
C ALA A 152 -4.62 -1.36 -1.34
N SER A 153 -4.74 -0.08 -0.96
CA SER A 153 -6.03 0.56 -0.63
C SER A 153 -7.03 0.61 -1.80
N ILE A 154 -6.55 0.51 -3.04
CA ILE A 154 -7.38 0.56 -4.25
C ILE A 154 -7.61 -0.81 -4.89
N LEU A 155 -6.89 -1.84 -4.45
CA LEU A 155 -7.04 -3.21 -4.95
C LEU A 155 -8.50 -3.69 -4.86
N PRO A 156 -9.30 -3.35 -3.83
CA PRO A 156 -10.72 -3.71 -3.81
C PRO A 156 -11.53 -3.23 -5.02
N PHE A 157 -11.14 -2.10 -5.64
CA PHE A 157 -11.78 -1.60 -6.86
C PHE A 157 -11.26 -2.34 -8.11
N ILE A 158 -9.96 -2.66 -8.15
CA ILE A 158 -9.29 -3.38 -9.24
C ILE A 158 -9.78 -4.82 -9.33
N LEU A 159 -9.84 -5.55 -8.22
CA LEU A 159 -10.19 -6.98 -8.16
C LEU A 159 -11.60 -7.29 -8.68
N ARG A 160 -12.43 -6.26 -8.91
CA ARG A 160 -13.74 -6.36 -9.56
C ARG A 160 -13.69 -6.28 -11.07
N GLN A 161 -12.77 -5.48 -11.59
CA GLN A 161 -12.68 -5.16 -13.02
C GLN A 161 -11.68 -6.06 -13.74
N TYR A 162 -10.75 -6.65 -12.98
CA TYR A 162 -9.69 -7.51 -13.49
C TYR A 162 -9.77 -8.86 -12.82
N THR A 163 -9.53 -9.91 -13.60
CA THR A 163 -9.29 -11.23 -13.03
C THR A 163 -7.96 -11.22 -12.26
N ILE A 164 -7.83 -12.14 -11.29
CA ILE A 164 -6.57 -12.31 -10.54
C ILE A 164 -5.42 -12.60 -11.51
N ILE A 165 -5.66 -13.44 -12.52
CA ILE A 165 -4.67 -13.76 -13.56
C ILE A 165 -4.23 -12.49 -14.30
N GLU A 166 -5.17 -11.64 -14.73
CA GLU A 166 -4.83 -10.38 -15.39
C GLU A 166 -4.02 -9.45 -14.47
N THR A 167 -4.35 -9.40 -13.19
CA THR A 167 -3.63 -8.58 -12.21
C THR A 167 -2.18 -9.06 -12.06
N VAL A 168 -1.97 -10.37 -11.92
CA VAL A 168 -0.65 -11.00 -11.83
C VAL A 168 0.16 -10.78 -13.10
N LEU A 169 -0.45 -10.97 -14.27
CA LEU A 169 0.23 -10.76 -15.55
C LEU A 169 0.64 -9.29 -15.74
N VAL A 170 -0.21 -8.33 -15.36
CA VAL A 170 0.13 -6.91 -15.45
C VAL A 170 1.29 -6.55 -14.52
N ILE A 171 1.32 -7.08 -13.29
CA ILE A 171 2.45 -6.89 -12.38
C ILE A 171 3.73 -7.48 -12.99
N PHE A 172 3.68 -8.72 -13.47
CA PHE A 172 4.84 -9.42 -14.01
C PHE A 172 5.38 -8.74 -15.28
N PHE A 173 4.53 -8.48 -16.27
CA PHE A 173 4.95 -7.80 -17.51
C PHE A 173 5.32 -6.33 -17.27
N GLY A 174 4.69 -5.67 -16.29
CA GLY A 174 5.10 -4.36 -15.82
C GLY A 174 6.51 -4.35 -15.28
N PHE A 175 6.85 -5.33 -14.44
CA PHE A 175 8.21 -5.51 -13.93
C PHE A 175 9.21 -5.78 -15.06
N VAL A 176 8.90 -6.71 -15.97
CA VAL A 176 9.74 -7.01 -17.15
C VAL A 176 9.95 -5.77 -18.02
N TYR A 177 8.90 -4.97 -18.23
CA TYR A 177 8.98 -3.70 -18.96
C TYR A 177 9.95 -2.73 -18.28
N CYS A 178 9.80 -2.51 -16.97
CA CYS A 178 10.66 -1.61 -16.21
C CYS A 178 12.13 -2.07 -16.27
N LEU A 179 12.36 -3.37 -16.14
CA LEU A 179 13.70 -3.97 -16.24
C LEU A 179 14.29 -3.79 -17.64
N GLY A 180 13.50 -4.00 -18.69
CA GLY A 180 13.92 -3.77 -20.07
C GLY A 180 14.28 -2.30 -20.35
N VAL A 181 13.46 -1.35 -19.86
CA VAL A 181 13.76 0.08 -19.96
C VAL A 181 15.07 0.40 -19.24
N ALA A 182 15.24 -0.06 -18.00
CA ALA A 182 16.46 0.16 -17.24
C ALA A 182 17.71 -0.38 -17.95
N LEU A 183 17.63 -1.60 -18.50
CA LEU A 183 18.74 -2.21 -19.25
C LEU A 183 19.07 -1.45 -20.54
N VAL A 184 18.07 -0.96 -21.28
CA VAL A 184 18.30 -0.16 -22.49
C VAL A 184 19.00 1.14 -22.14
N PHE A 185 18.53 1.87 -21.13
CA PHE A 185 19.13 3.15 -20.77
C PHE A 185 20.51 2.99 -20.10
N ALA A 186 20.72 1.95 -19.30
CA ALA A 186 21.98 1.74 -18.58
C ALA A 186 23.03 1.10 -19.47
N GLY A 187 22.62 0.12 -20.30
CA GLY A 187 23.51 -0.69 -21.11
C GLY A 187 23.76 -0.13 -22.51
N ILE A 188 22.73 0.39 -23.18
CA ILE A 188 22.86 0.87 -24.58
C ILE A 188 23.15 2.36 -24.62
N LEU A 189 22.46 3.15 -23.80
CA LEU A 189 22.60 4.60 -23.78
C LEU A 189 23.63 5.11 -22.75
N GLU A 190 24.27 4.19 -22.03
CA GLU A 190 25.28 4.45 -20.99
C GLU A 190 24.89 5.58 -20.01
N VAL A 191 23.60 5.71 -19.71
CA VAL A 191 23.11 6.70 -18.75
C VAL A 191 23.49 6.23 -17.35
N LYS A 192 24.56 6.80 -16.78
CA LYS A 192 25.14 6.40 -15.49
C LYS A 192 24.61 7.18 -14.28
N GLY A 193 23.67 8.11 -14.49
CA GLY A 193 23.10 8.92 -13.41
C GLY A 193 21.76 8.40 -12.92
N ASP A 194 21.68 8.00 -11.65
CA ASP A 194 20.45 7.55 -10.98
C ASP A 194 19.33 8.58 -11.13
N SER A 195 19.67 9.88 -11.02
CA SER A 195 18.70 10.95 -11.20
C SER A 195 18.10 11.02 -12.60
N VAL A 196 18.89 10.73 -13.63
CA VAL A 196 18.45 10.76 -15.03
C VAL A 196 17.54 9.56 -15.30
N MET A 197 17.89 8.39 -14.79
CA MET A 197 17.07 7.18 -14.89
C MET A 197 15.68 7.36 -14.26
N VAL A 198 15.64 7.94 -13.07
CA VAL A 198 14.38 8.26 -12.40
C VAL A 198 13.57 9.29 -13.19
N THR A 199 14.23 10.33 -13.73
CA THR A 199 13.56 11.34 -14.57
C THR A 199 12.87 10.67 -15.77
N ILE A 200 13.59 9.79 -16.46
CA ILE A 200 13.09 9.05 -17.62
C ILE A 200 11.91 8.18 -17.23
N PHE A 201 11.99 7.48 -16.09
CA PHE A 201 10.90 6.66 -15.56
C PHE A 201 9.64 7.47 -15.31
N VAL A 202 9.77 8.65 -14.70
CA VAL A 202 8.63 9.57 -14.44
C VAL A 202 8.02 10.08 -15.73
N ILE A 203 8.83 10.52 -16.69
CA ILE A 203 8.34 11.01 -17.98
C ILE A 203 7.60 9.90 -18.71
N ASN A 204 8.18 8.71 -18.77
CA ASN A 204 7.59 7.54 -19.40
C ASN A 204 6.24 7.17 -18.76
N TYR A 205 6.17 7.20 -17.42
CA TYR A 205 4.93 7.04 -16.68
C TYR A 205 3.87 8.07 -17.06
N LEU A 206 4.23 9.37 -17.08
CA LEU A 206 3.30 10.45 -17.41
C LEU A 206 2.77 10.34 -18.84
N VAL A 207 3.62 9.91 -19.79
CA VAL A 207 3.21 9.66 -21.18
C VAL A 207 2.18 8.53 -21.24
N PHE A 208 2.43 7.41 -20.56
CA PHE A 208 1.46 6.31 -20.51
C PHE A 208 0.17 6.70 -19.81
N LEU A 209 0.25 7.42 -18.69
CA LEU A 209 -0.92 7.90 -17.98
C LEU A 209 -1.75 8.84 -18.86
N GLY A 210 -1.10 9.80 -19.54
CA GLY A 210 -1.74 10.71 -20.48
C GLY A 210 -2.43 9.97 -21.62
N TYR A 211 -1.74 8.99 -22.23
CA TYR A 211 -2.31 8.14 -23.28
C TYR A 211 -3.56 7.38 -22.78
N VAL A 212 -3.48 6.76 -21.60
CA VAL A 212 -4.61 6.06 -20.98
C VAL A 212 -5.77 7.01 -20.75
N LEU A 213 -5.52 8.17 -20.14
CA LEU A 213 -6.56 9.15 -19.83
C LEU A 213 -7.26 9.68 -21.09
N VAL A 214 -6.52 10.00 -22.15
CA VAL A 214 -7.09 10.45 -23.43
C VAL A 214 -7.98 9.36 -24.04
N LYS A 215 -7.51 8.12 -24.09
CA LYS A 215 -8.29 7.00 -24.64
C LYS A 215 -9.52 6.69 -23.80
N PHE A 216 -9.42 6.81 -22.47
CA PHE A 216 -10.55 6.68 -21.55
C PHE A 216 -11.58 7.81 -21.73
N ALA A 217 -11.13 9.06 -21.90
CA ALA A 217 -11.99 10.21 -22.16
C ALA A 217 -12.73 10.07 -23.50
N ASN A 218 -12.04 9.58 -24.53
CA ASN A 218 -12.62 9.28 -25.84
C ASN A 218 -13.45 7.98 -25.87
N ARG A 219 -13.48 7.24 -24.76
CA ARG A 219 -14.21 5.96 -24.59
C ARG A 219 -13.74 4.84 -25.54
N GLU A 220 -12.49 4.91 -25.98
CA GLU A 220 -11.86 3.88 -26.83
C GLU A 220 -11.23 2.78 -25.96
N ILE A 221 -12.07 2.04 -25.23
CA ILE A 221 -11.60 1.09 -24.21
C ILE A 221 -11.32 -0.28 -24.84
N THR A 222 -10.05 -0.67 -24.89
CA THR A 222 -9.61 -2.03 -25.25
C THR A 222 -9.12 -2.79 -24.02
N GLN A 223 -9.04 -4.12 -24.10
CA GLN A 223 -8.50 -4.94 -23.00
C GLN A 223 -7.03 -4.59 -22.70
N ASN A 224 -6.23 -4.28 -23.72
CA ASN A 224 -4.85 -3.82 -23.54
C ASN A 224 -4.77 -2.47 -22.83
N LEU A 225 -5.67 -1.54 -23.15
CA LEU A 225 -5.74 -0.26 -22.48
C LEU A 225 -6.13 -0.39 -21.00
N LYS A 226 -7.05 -1.32 -20.69
CA LYS A 226 -7.36 -1.65 -19.29
C LYS A 226 -6.11 -2.16 -18.55
N ARG A 227 -5.34 -3.07 -19.15
CA ARG A 227 -4.12 -3.60 -18.55
C ARG A 227 -3.05 -2.52 -18.32
N LEU A 228 -2.87 -1.62 -19.30
CA LEU A 228 -1.97 -0.47 -19.17
C LEU A 228 -2.41 0.49 -18.06
N ALA A 229 -3.72 0.74 -17.95
CA ALA A 229 -4.27 1.59 -16.92
C ALA A 229 -4.05 0.99 -15.51
N LEU A 230 -4.17 -0.34 -15.36
CA LEU A 230 -3.81 -1.04 -14.13
C LEU A 230 -2.33 -0.88 -13.79
N LEU A 231 -1.44 -0.98 -14.78
CA LEU A 231 -0.01 -0.74 -14.59
C LEU A 231 0.27 0.69 -14.10
N CYS A 232 -0.33 1.71 -14.73
CA CYS A 232 -0.19 3.10 -14.31
C CYS A 232 -0.68 3.32 -12.88
N VAL A 233 -1.76 2.64 -12.50
CA VAL A 233 -2.31 2.73 -11.16
C VAL A 233 -1.37 2.05 -10.15
N LEU A 234 -0.86 0.85 -10.42
CA LEU A 234 0.06 0.15 -9.50
C LEU A 234 1.43 0.84 -9.36
N ALA A 235 1.89 1.58 -10.37
CA ALA A 235 3.19 2.27 -10.34
C ALA A 235 3.18 3.64 -9.62
N LEU A 236 2.01 4.20 -9.29
CA LEU A 236 1.88 5.51 -8.61
C LEU A 236 2.70 5.68 -7.31
N PRO A 237 2.79 4.71 -6.38
CA PRO A 237 3.50 4.90 -5.12
C PRO A 237 5.02 5.02 -5.36
N LEU A 238 5.50 4.57 -6.51
CA LEU A 238 6.88 4.69 -6.94
C LEU A 238 7.12 6.00 -7.70
N VAL A 239 6.12 6.59 -8.35
CA VAL A 239 6.28 7.81 -9.17
C VAL A 239 5.98 9.09 -8.38
N VAL A 240 5.04 9.05 -7.44
CA VAL A 240 4.68 10.22 -6.61
C VAL A 240 5.86 10.77 -5.78
N PRO A 241 6.78 9.95 -5.23
CA PRO A 241 8.02 10.45 -4.63
C PRO A 241 8.84 11.35 -5.56
N ALA A 242 8.98 10.94 -6.82
CA ALA A 242 9.70 11.73 -7.81
C ALA A 242 8.94 12.99 -8.22
N PHE A 243 7.61 12.92 -8.34
CA PHE A 243 6.79 14.09 -8.65
C PHE A 243 6.86 15.14 -7.53
N THR A 244 6.75 14.71 -6.27
CA THR A 244 6.84 15.59 -5.10
C THR A 244 8.23 16.22 -4.96
N TYR A 245 9.29 15.54 -5.40
CA TYR A 245 10.63 16.11 -5.58
C TYR A 245 10.62 17.27 -6.60
N TYR A 246 10.15 17.05 -7.82
CA TYR A 246 10.16 18.11 -8.86
C TYR A 246 9.26 19.30 -8.51
N ALA A 247 8.20 19.07 -7.73
CA ALA A 247 7.35 20.14 -7.24
C ALA A 247 7.98 20.96 -6.08
N GLY A 248 9.23 20.68 -5.72
CA GLY A 248 10.00 21.46 -4.75
C GLY A 248 9.69 21.15 -3.29
N TYR A 249 8.96 20.05 -3.01
CA TYR A 249 8.66 19.65 -1.62
C TYR A 249 9.86 18.99 -0.93
N TYR A 250 10.88 18.58 -1.67
CA TYR A 250 12.13 18.05 -1.14
C TYR A 250 13.31 18.90 -1.57
N ASN A 251 14.13 19.28 -0.60
CA ASN A 251 15.40 19.95 -0.86
C ASN A 251 16.51 18.91 -1.08
N TYR A 252 17.17 19.02 -2.23
CA TYR A 252 18.38 18.32 -2.66
C TYR A 252 18.24 16.83 -3.01
N ARG A 253 18.33 16.53 -4.32
CA ARG A 253 18.50 15.22 -4.98
C ARG A 253 17.29 14.27 -4.97
N ILE A 254 17.02 13.66 -6.12
CA ILE A 254 15.88 12.75 -6.32
C ILE A 254 16.06 11.39 -5.63
N GLU A 255 17.31 10.94 -5.48
CA GLU A 255 17.69 9.80 -4.65
C GLU A 255 17.13 9.96 -3.24
N ARG A 256 17.25 11.17 -2.66
CA ARG A 256 16.70 11.47 -1.34
C ARG A 256 15.18 11.38 -1.30
N ALA A 257 14.48 11.72 -2.37
CA ALA A 257 13.02 11.59 -2.41
C ALA A 257 12.56 10.12 -2.36
N TYR A 258 13.30 9.23 -3.02
CA TYR A 258 13.08 7.78 -2.92
C TYR A 258 13.58 7.23 -1.59
N GLU A 259 14.69 7.73 -1.06
CA GLU A 259 15.14 7.44 0.30
C GLU A 259 14.06 7.80 1.31
N TYR A 260 13.47 9.00 1.26
CA TYR A 260 12.35 9.38 2.14
C TYR A 260 11.08 8.56 1.87
N ALA A 261 10.79 8.21 0.61
CA ALA A 261 9.64 7.38 0.27
C ALA A 261 9.75 5.92 0.72
N LEU A 262 10.97 5.39 0.69
CA LEU A 262 11.32 4.01 1.03
C LEU A 262 11.96 3.89 2.42
N GLY A 263 12.05 4.98 3.18
CA GLY A 263 12.60 5.03 4.55
C GLY A 263 14.14 4.96 4.65
N PHE A 264 14.88 5.02 3.54
CA PHE A 264 16.34 4.88 3.50
C PHE A 264 17.10 6.20 3.76
N LYS A 265 17.06 6.71 5.01
CA LYS A 265 17.89 7.81 5.58
C LYS A 265 17.35 9.24 5.47
N GLY A 266 17.56 9.97 6.57
CA GLY A 266 16.97 11.27 6.90
C GLY A 266 16.08 11.10 8.12
N ASP A 267 16.09 12.08 9.03
CA ASP A 267 15.47 12.00 10.37
C ASP A 267 14.20 11.13 10.42
N PRO A 268 14.04 10.29 11.46
CA PRO A 268 12.85 9.48 11.63
C PRO A 268 11.62 10.40 11.61
N PHE A 269 10.84 10.29 10.53
CA PHE A 269 9.47 10.76 10.44
C PHE A 269 9.23 12.24 10.80
N THR A 270 9.04 13.09 9.79
CA THR A 270 8.01 14.11 10.01
C THR A 270 6.67 13.47 9.67
N LEU A 271 5.76 13.37 10.64
CA LEU A 271 4.35 13.00 10.43
C LEU A 271 3.76 13.75 9.22
N LYS A 272 4.21 15.00 9.02
CA LYS A 272 3.91 15.84 7.86
C LYS A 272 4.25 15.18 6.53
N TRP A 273 5.41 14.54 6.40
CA TRP A 273 5.82 13.84 5.18
C TRP A 273 4.90 12.66 4.88
N MET A 274 4.65 11.79 5.87
CA MET A 274 3.75 10.64 5.70
C MET A 274 2.35 11.10 5.31
N VAL A 275 1.80 12.11 6.01
CA VAL A 275 0.48 12.66 5.71
C VAL A 275 0.44 13.25 4.31
N LEU A 276 1.43 14.06 3.91
CA LEU A 276 1.47 14.66 2.59
C LEU A 276 1.58 13.60 1.48
N HIS A 277 2.48 12.64 1.62
CA HIS A 277 2.68 11.58 0.64
C HIS A 277 1.43 10.71 0.53
N VAL A 278 0.91 10.21 1.64
CA VAL A 278 -0.29 9.36 1.69
C VAL A 278 -1.50 10.12 1.12
N VAL A 279 -1.75 11.36 1.54
CA VAL A 279 -2.90 12.14 1.05
C VAL A 279 -2.76 12.41 -0.45
N THR A 280 -1.58 12.81 -0.93
CA THR A 280 -1.35 13.08 -2.36
C THR A 280 -1.56 11.82 -3.19
N VAL A 281 -0.97 10.70 -2.76
CA VAL A 281 -1.10 9.40 -3.41
C VAL A 281 -2.57 8.95 -3.42
N LEU A 282 -3.25 8.94 -2.27
CA LEU A 282 -4.65 8.50 -2.16
C LEU A 282 -5.63 9.39 -2.92
N THR A 283 -5.40 10.71 -2.97
CA THR A 283 -6.24 11.65 -3.72
C THR A 283 -6.08 11.42 -5.22
N THR A 284 -4.83 11.32 -5.69
CA THR A 284 -4.51 11.03 -7.10
C THR A 284 -5.07 9.67 -7.50
N TYR A 285 -4.92 8.66 -6.63
CA TYR A 285 -5.48 7.33 -6.79
C TYR A 285 -6.99 7.34 -6.91
N SER A 286 -7.67 8.05 -6.02
CA SER A 286 -9.13 8.07 -5.97
C SER A 286 -9.71 8.74 -7.22
N LEU A 287 -9.07 9.82 -7.70
CA LEU A 287 -9.44 10.47 -8.95
C LEU A 287 -9.27 9.52 -10.14
N LEU A 288 -8.07 8.95 -10.32
CA LEU A 288 -7.76 8.09 -11.45
C LEU A 288 -8.62 6.82 -11.46
N ALA A 289 -8.73 6.14 -10.32
CA ALA A 289 -9.54 4.94 -10.20
C ALA A 289 -11.04 5.24 -10.39
N TYR A 290 -11.55 6.38 -9.93
CA TYR A 290 -12.93 6.79 -10.20
C TYR A 290 -13.19 6.99 -11.70
N PHE A 291 -12.34 7.76 -12.40
CA PHE A 291 -12.48 7.99 -13.84
C PHE A 291 -12.38 6.68 -14.63
N MET A 292 -11.42 5.83 -14.28
CA MET A 292 -11.24 4.53 -14.90
C MET A 292 -12.41 3.59 -14.65
N TYR A 293 -12.90 3.52 -13.41
CA TYR A 293 -14.02 2.66 -13.06
C TYR A 293 -15.31 3.11 -13.77
N ARG A 294 -15.59 4.42 -13.81
CA ARG A 294 -16.78 4.97 -14.47
C ARG A 294 -16.78 4.72 -15.97
N SER A 295 -15.64 4.88 -16.64
CA SER A 295 -15.55 4.62 -18.08
C SER A 295 -15.70 3.13 -18.41
N MET A 296 -15.22 2.23 -17.55
CA MET A 296 -15.34 0.78 -17.74
C MET A 296 -16.77 0.26 -17.50
N VAL A 297 -17.51 0.86 -16.55
CA VAL A 297 -18.87 0.43 -16.20
C VAL A 297 -19.93 1.01 -17.14
N PHE A 298 -19.71 2.18 -17.71
CA PHE A 298 -20.62 2.80 -18.69
C PHE A 298 -19.98 2.87 -20.09
N PRO A 299 -19.77 1.74 -20.78
CA PRO A 299 -19.41 1.78 -22.20
C PRO A 299 -20.65 2.27 -22.94
N VAL A 300 -20.66 3.55 -23.31
CA VAL A 300 -21.71 4.06 -24.19
C VAL A 300 -21.56 3.35 -25.52
N LYS A 301 -22.45 2.39 -25.78
CA LYS A 301 -22.80 1.97 -27.13
C LYS A 301 -23.29 3.22 -27.85
N ARG A 302 -22.40 3.92 -28.55
CA ARG A 302 -22.83 4.76 -29.66
C ARG A 302 -23.25 3.78 -30.76
N LYS A 303 -24.56 3.75 -31.01
CA LYS A 303 -25.09 3.30 -32.30
C LYS A 303 -24.51 4.17 -33.40
#